data_AF-A0A7C6RI44-F1
#
_entry.id   AF-A0A7C6RI44-F1
#
_cell.length_a   1.000
_cell.length_b   1.000
_cell.length_c   1.000
_cell.angle_alpha   90.00
_cell.angle_beta   90.00
_cell.angle_gamma   90.00
#
_symmetry.space_group_name_H-M   'P 1'
#
loop_
_entity.id
_entity.type
_entity.pdbx_description
1 polymer ?
#
loop_
_entity_poly.entity_id
_entity_poly.type
_entity_poly.pdbx_seq_one_letter_code
_entity_poly.pdbx_strand_id
1 'polypeptide(L)'
;MRAAIVLLFAQTLLATYPAAAVGLPPQAQALDTRLEQVGQGEMRWLGFKLYDAALWASTRGEAAIDGAHLLSIRYARAIRSERLVSVSLDEMRRLGFTDEEQLARWGEALAAALPSVAAGDTLAALHRPGEGAVFWH
;
A
#
# COMPACT_ATOMS: atom_id res chain seq x y z
N MET A 1 18.99 -0.57 15.64
CA MET A 1 18.22 0.34 14.76
C MET A 1 17.05 -0.44 14.19
N ARG A 2 15.83 -0.13 14.63
CA ARG A 2 14.60 -0.80 14.21
C ARG A 2 14.15 -0.17 12.89
N ALA A 3 14.44 -0.82 11.76
CA ALA A 3 13.90 -0.41 10.48
C ALA A 3 12.44 -0.87 10.41
N ALA A 4 11.53 -0.02 10.85
CA ALA A 4 10.13 -0.13 10.46
C ALA A 4 10.08 0.10 8.95
N ILE A 5 9.74 -0.95 8.20
CA ILE A 5 9.51 -0.90 6.76
C ILE A 5 8.17 -0.18 6.59
N VAL A 6 8.23 1.14 6.54
CA VAL A 6 7.04 1.98 6.38
C VAL A 6 6.78 2.12 4.88
N LEU A 7 5.76 1.42 4.38
CA LEU A 7 5.12 1.69 3.09
C LEU A 7 4.34 3.01 3.24
N LEU A 8 5.08 4.12 3.25
CA LEU A 8 4.56 5.46 3.53
C LEU A 8 4.13 6.17 2.24
N PHE A 9 3.06 5.71 1.60
CA PHE A 9 2.31 6.54 0.65
C PHE A 9 1.09 7.15 1.36
N ALA A 10 1.33 7.98 2.37
CA ALA A 10 0.26 8.68 3.09
C ALA A 10 0.73 9.99 3.74
N GLN A 11 1.45 10.83 3.00
CA GLN A 11 1.69 12.21 3.43
C GLN A 11 1.40 13.19 2.29
N THR A 12 0.12 13.34 1.94
CA THR A 12 -0.55 14.65 1.76
C THR A 12 -2.03 14.45 1.40
N LEU A 13 -2.86 15.35 1.93
CA LEU A 13 -4.30 15.56 1.72
C LEU A 13 -5.30 14.84 2.66
N LEU A 14 -5.53 15.47 3.81
CA LEU A 14 -6.91 15.64 4.29
C LEU A 14 -7.67 16.52 3.28
N ALA A 15 -8.20 15.89 2.24
CA ALA A 15 -9.33 16.44 1.50
C ALA A 15 -10.45 15.41 1.58
N THR A 16 -11.50 15.74 2.30
CA THR A 16 -12.69 14.90 2.46
C THR A 16 -13.48 14.89 1.16
N TYR A 17 -13.01 14.12 0.17
CA TYR A 17 -13.81 13.74 -0.99
C TYR A 17 -14.52 12.42 -0.69
N PRO A 18 -15.75 12.21 -1.19
CA PRO A 18 -16.36 10.89 -1.16
C PRO A 18 -15.59 10.02 -2.16
N ALA A 19 -14.47 9.46 -1.71
CA ALA A 19 -13.85 8.34 -2.37
C ALA A 19 -14.83 7.16 -2.24
N ALA A 20 -15.10 6.47 -3.34
CA ALA A 20 -15.78 5.18 -3.26
C ALA A 20 -14.99 4.31 -2.27
N ALA A 21 -15.67 3.73 -1.28
CA ALA A 21 -15.03 2.94 -0.24
C ALA A 21 -14.12 1.90 -0.90
N VAL A 22 -12.82 2.02 -0.69
CA VAL A 22 -11.85 1.04 -1.19
C VAL A 22 -11.97 -0.18 -0.29
N GLY A 23 -12.78 -1.12 -0.74
CA GLY A 23 -13.04 -2.36 -0.02
C GLY A 23 -11.77 -3.19 0.16
N LEU A 24 -11.85 -4.11 1.11
CA LEU A 24 -10.87 -5.19 1.24
C LEU A 24 -11.16 -6.24 0.15
N PRO A 25 -10.15 -6.81 -0.52
CA PRO A 25 -10.38 -7.98 -1.37
C PRO A 25 -10.90 -9.16 -0.50
N PRO A 26 -11.68 -10.10 -1.06
CA PRO A 26 -12.32 -11.18 -0.28
C PRO A 26 -11.35 -12.00 0.58
N GLN A 27 -10.14 -12.23 0.06
CA GLN A 27 -9.07 -12.95 0.74
C GLN A 27 -8.56 -12.17 1.96
N ALA A 28 -8.58 -10.83 1.90
CA ALA A 28 -8.24 -9.97 3.01
C ALA A 28 -9.38 -9.87 4.04
N GLN A 29 -10.64 -9.89 3.59
CA GLN A 29 -11.82 -9.90 4.48
C GLN A 29 -11.90 -11.17 5.34
N ALA A 30 -11.33 -12.28 4.86
CA ALA A 30 -11.29 -13.55 5.58
C ALA A 30 -10.25 -13.57 6.72
N LEU A 31 -9.38 -12.56 6.84
CA LEU A 31 -8.55 -12.41 8.03
C LEU A 31 -9.44 -11.98 9.20
N ASP A 32 -9.49 -12.80 10.24
CA ASP A 32 -10.22 -12.57 11.51
C ASP A 32 -9.63 -11.42 12.37
N THR A 33 -8.94 -10.49 11.71
CA THR A 33 -8.49 -9.23 12.26
C THR A 33 -9.63 -8.22 12.14
N ARG A 34 -10.12 -7.72 13.29
CA ARG A 34 -11.09 -6.61 13.38
C ARG A 34 -10.48 -5.29 12.89
N LEU A 35 -10.12 -5.22 11.61
CA LEU A 35 -9.60 -4.02 10.98
C LEU A 35 -10.78 -3.11 10.64
N GLU A 36 -10.71 -1.88 11.13
CA GLU A 36 -11.62 -0.82 10.71
C GLU A 36 -10.93 0.08 9.71
N GLN A 37 -11.70 0.70 8.81
CA GLN A 37 -11.15 1.75 7.97
C GLN A 37 -10.82 2.96 8.83
N VAL A 38 -9.53 3.29 8.92
CA VAL A 38 -9.02 4.39 9.75
C VAL A 38 -8.54 5.59 8.93
N GLY A 39 -8.43 5.43 7.61
CA GLY A 39 -8.07 6.51 6.69
C GLY A 39 -8.41 6.18 5.24
N GLN A 40 -8.47 7.22 4.41
CA GLN A 40 -8.62 7.10 2.95
C GLN A 40 -8.02 8.31 2.24
N GLY A 41 -7.67 8.12 0.97
CA GLY A 41 -7.18 9.19 0.09
C GLY A 41 -7.29 8.80 -1.38
N GLU A 42 -7.04 9.75 -2.28
CA GLU A 42 -6.90 9.48 -3.70
C GLU A 42 -5.61 10.11 -4.24
N MET A 43 -5.04 9.51 -5.29
CA MET A 43 -3.92 10.09 -6.01
C MET A 43 -4.34 10.55 -7.41
N ARG A 44 -4.01 11.81 -7.71
CA ARG A 44 -4.16 12.40 -9.03
C ARG A 44 -2.84 12.94 -9.52
N TRP A 45 -2.60 12.80 -10.81
CA TRP A 45 -1.45 13.39 -11.48
C TRP A 45 -1.94 14.16 -12.71
N LEU A 46 -1.62 15.46 -12.77
CA LEU A 46 -2.08 16.37 -13.83
C LEU A 46 -3.60 16.30 -14.07
N GLY A 47 -4.39 16.21 -13.01
CA GLY A 47 -5.86 16.10 -13.05
C GLY A 47 -6.39 14.68 -13.33
N PHE A 48 -5.55 13.75 -13.79
CA PHE A 48 -5.93 12.36 -14.02
C PHE A 48 -5.88 11.55 -12.73
N LYS A 49 -6.98 10.85 -12.42
CA LYS A 49 -7.02 9.91 -11.30
C LYS A 49 -6.16 8.68 -11.59
N LEU A 50 -5.34 8.31 -10.62
CA LEU A 50 -4.49 7.13 -10.65
C LEU A 50 -5.04 6.02 -9.77
N TYR A 51 -5.41 6.34 -8.52
CA TYR A 51 -6.02 5.38 -7.61
C TYR A 51 -6.82 6.04 -6.49
N ASP A 52 -7.67 5.23 -5.85
CA ASP A 52 -8.19 5.44 -4.50
C ASP A 52 -7.41 4.53 -3.53
N ALA A 53 -7.17 4.98 -2.32
CA ALA A 53 -6.51 4.20 -1.27
C ALA A 53 -7.32 4.25 0.05
N ALA A 54 -7.33 3.15 0.79
CA ALA A 54 -7.84 3.07 2.16
C ALA A 54 -6.86 2.36 3.08
N LEU A 55 -6.74 2.89 4.30
CA LEU A 55 -5.95 2.29 5.38
C LEU A 55 -6.91 1.64 6.38
N TRP A 56 -6.63 0.39 6.71
CA TRP A 56 -7.40 -0.43 7.64
C TRP A 56 -6.50 -0.84 8.81
N ALA A 57 -6.93 -0.64 10.04
CA ALA A 57 -6.15 -0.96 11.24
C ALA A 57 -7.08 -1.30 12.43
N SER A 58 -6.54 -1.98 13.44
CA SER A 58 -7.26 -2.27 14.69
C SER A 58 -7.32 -1.07 15.65
N THR A 59 -6.51 -0.04 15.40
CA THR A 59 -6.38 1.18 16.20
C THR A 59 -6.45 2.41 15.29
N ARG A 60 -6.96 3.53 15.80
CA ARG A 60 -7.04 4.82 15.08
C ARG A 60 -5.91 5.76 15.48
N GLY A 61 -5.67 6.77 14.66
CA GLY A 61 -4.64 7.79 14.88
C GLY A 61 -3.24 7.28 14.54
N GLU A 62 -2.22 7.92 15.09
CA GLU A 62 -0.81 7.58 14.83
C GLU A 62 -0.47 6.13 15.21
N ALA A 63 -1.12 5.59 16.25
CA ALA A 63 -0.94 4.20 16.66
C ALA A 63 -1.44 3.16 15.63
N ALA A 64 -2.13 3.57 14.57
CA ALA A 64 -2.58 2.69 13.50
C ALA A 64 -1.41 2.05 12.73
N ILE A 65 -0.31 2.79 12.57
CA ILE A 65 0.84 2.35 11.77
C ILE A 65 1.86 1.53 12.57
N ASP A 66 1.75 1.53 13.91
CA ASP A 66 2.62 0.74 14.80
C ASP A 66 2.20 -0.73 14.86
N GLY A 67 0.92 -1.01 14.62
CA GLY A 67 0.32 -2.34 14.64
C GLY A 67 0.21 -2.97 13.26
N ALA A 68 -0.45 -4.14 13.22
CA ALA A 68 -0.87 -4.73 11.96
C ALA A 68 -1.89 -3.81 11.27
N HIS A 69 -1.61 -3.47 10.02
CA HIS A 69 -2.44 -2.58 9.22
C HIS A 69 -2.43 -3.03 7.77
N LEU A 70 -3.54 -2.75 7.07
CA LEU A 70 -3.74 -3.14 5.69
C LEU A 70 -3.99 -1.90 4.83
N LEU A 71 -3.18 -1.76 3.78
CA LEU A 71 -3.36 -0.73 2.76
C LEU A 71 -4.05 -1.36 1.55
N SER A 72 -5.22 -0.84 1.17
CA SER A 72 -5.96 -1.26 -0.01
C SER A 72 -5.94 -0.13 -1.04
N ILE A 73 -5.56 -0.43 -2.28
CA ILE A 73 -5.44 0.53 -3.38
C ILE A 73 -6.26 0.04 -4.57
N ARG A 74 -7.29 0.81 -4.95
CA ARG A 74 -8.08 0.56 -6.15
C ARG A 74 -7.58 1.43 -7.29
N TYR A 75 -7.04 0.78 -8.32
CA TYR A 75 -6.45 1.47 -9.46
C TYR A 75 -7.51 1.98 -10.42
N ALA A 76 -7.40 3.25 -10.83
CA ALA A 76 -8.23 3.82 -11.88
C ALA A 76 -7.67 3.55 -13.29
N ARG A 77 -6.46 2.98 -13.39
CA ARG A 77 -5.72 2.75 -14.64
C ARG A 77 -4.92 1.47 -14.57
N ALA A 78 -4.63 0.88 -15.73
CA ALA A 78 -3.73 -0.25 -15.80
C ALA A 78 -2.28 0.18 -15.48
N ILE A 79 -1.60 -0.61 -14.64
CA ILE A 79 -0.19 -0.43 -14.29
C ILE A 79 0.49 -1.78 -14.38
N ARG A 80 1.62 -1.83 -15.10
CA ARG A 80 2.40 -3.06 -15.23
C ARG A 80 3.16 -3.36 -13.94
N SER A 81 3.35 -4.64 -13.65
CA SER A 81 4.13 -5.12 -12.50
C SER A 81 5.50 -4.44 -12.41
N GLU A 82 6.23 -4.36 -13.52
CA GLU A 82 7.59 -3.77 -13.53
C GLU A 82 7.59 -2.28 -13.13
N ARG A 83 6.50 -1.57 -13.47
CA ARG A 83 6.30 -0.18 -13.03
C ARG A 83 5.94 -0.10 -11.54
N LEU A 84 5.15 -1.02 -11.01
CA LEU A 84 4.84 -1.06 -9.57
C LEU A 84 6.11 -1.32 -8.75
N VAL A 85 6.95 -2.26 -9.19
CA VAL A 85 8.22 -2.59 -8.53
C VAL A 85 9.19 -1.41 -8.57
N SER A 86 9.43 -0.83 -9.75
CA SER A 86 10.34 0.32 -9.88
C SER A 86 9.92 1.52 -9.03
N VAL A 87 8.63 1.90 -9.07
CA VAL A 87 8.12 3.00 -8.24
C VAL A 87 8.28 2.70 -6.75
N SER A 88 8.08 1.44 -6.34
CA SER A 88 8.27 1.05 -4.93
C SER A 88 9.73 1.17 -4.49
N LEU A 89 10.69 0.77 -5.34
CA LEU A 89 12.12 0.91 -5.05
C LEU A 89 12.57 2.38 -5.03
N ASP A 90 12.07 3.19 -5.96
CA ASP A 90 12.35 4.63 -5.99
C ASP A 90 11.82 5.32 -4.73
N GLU A 91 10.65 4.90 -4.25
CA GLU A 91 10.09 5.40 -3.00
C GLU A 91 10.92 4.97 -1.79
N MET A 92 11.38 3.72 -1.73
CA MET A 92 12.29 3.27 -0.68
C MET A 92 13.58 4.11 -0.67
N ARG A 93 14.16 4.39 -1.84
CA ARG A 93 15.32 5.30 -1.93
C ARG A 93 14.99 6.69 -1.39
N ARG A 94 13.83 7.24 -1.75
CA ARG A 94 13.35 8.54 -1.26
C ARG A 94 13.19 8.58 0.27
N LEU A 95 12.81 7.45 0.87
CA LEU A 95 12.67 7.28 2.32
C LEU A 95 14.01 7.07 3.04
N GLY A 96 15.13 7.03 2.31
CA GLY A 96 16.48 6.92 2.88
C GLY A 96 17.04 5.51 2.94
N PHE A 97 16.40 4.53 2.29
CA PHE A 97 17.00 3.21 2.10
C PHE A 97 18.07 3.29 1.00
N THR A 98 19.34 3.15 1.36
CA THR A 98 20.48 3.34 0.44
C THR A 98 21.32 2.08 0.21
N ASP A 99 21.00 0.96 0.87
CA ASP A 99 21.66 -0.33 0.65
C ASP A 99 21.12 -0.96 -0.64
N GLU A 100 21.86 -0.83 -1.74
CA GLU A 100 21.45 -1.32 -3.05
C GLU A 100 21.38 -2.86 -3.12
N GLU A 101 22.14 -3.59 -2.31
CA GLU A 101 22.04 -5.06 -2.27
C GLU A 101 20.72 -5.49 -1.60
N GLN A 102 20.33 -4.78 -0.54
CA GLN A 102 19.03 -4.96 0.09
C GLN A 102 17.88 -4.55 -0.85
N LEU A 103 18.00 -3.41 -1.54
CA LEU A 103 17.00 -2.98 -2.51
C LEU A 103 16.84 -3.96 -3.68
N ALA A 104 17.93 -4.55 -4.16
CA ALA A 104 17.88 -5.57 -5.21
C ALA A 104 17.09 -6.81 -4.76
N ARG A 105 17.39 -7.33 -3.55
CA ARG A 105 16.64 -8.46 -2.96
C ARG A 105 15.16 -8.14 -2.77
N TRP A 106 14.83 -6.94 -2.30
CA TRP A 106 13.44 -6.50 -2.18
C TRP A 106 12.78 -6.33 -3.54
N GLY A 107 13.51 -5.87 -4.56
CA GLY A 107 13.02 -5.78 -5.93
C GLY A 107 12.54 -7.12 -6.48
N GLU A 108 13.31 -8.19 -6.27
CA GLU A 108 12.91 -9.56 -6.64
C GLU A 108 11.67 -10.03 -5.88
N ALA A 109 11.63 -9.80 -4.56
CA ALA A 109 10.48 -10.17 -3.74
C ALA A 109 9.21 -9.42 -4.15
N LEU A 110 9.32 -8.12 -4.45
CA LEU A 110 8.22 -7.30 -4.95
C LEU A 110 7.76 -7.75 -6.33
N ALA A 111 8.68 -8.10 -7.24
CA ALA A 111 8.33 -8.61 -8.56
C ALA A 111 7.55 -9.93 -8.50
N ALA A 112 7.85 -10.78 -7.52
CA ALA A 112 7.10 -12.01 -7.27
C ALA A 112 5.72 -11.75 -6.65
N ALA A 113 5.58 -10.70 -5.83
CA ALA A 113 4.36 -10.41 -5.07
C ALA A 113 3.37 -9.47 -5.78
N LEU A 114 3.85 -8.59 -6.67
CA LEU A 114 3.05 -7.53 -7.29
C LEU A 114 2.70 -7.87 -8.75
N PRO A 115 1.47 -8.33 -9.04
CA PRO A 115 1.05 -8.58 -10.41
C PRO A 115 0.81 -7.27 -11.17
N SER A 116 0.68 -7.36 -12.49
CA SER A 116 0.14 -6.24 -13.28
C SER A 116 -1.34 -6.04 -12.92
N VAL A 117 -1.76 -4.80 -12.79
CA VAL A 117 -3.14 -4.42 -12.45
C VAL A 117 -3.81 -3.75 -13.64
N ALA A 118 -5.09 -4.06 -13.85
CA ALA A 118 -5.98 -3.37 -14.78
C ALA A 118 -6.71 -2.20 -14.09
N ALA A 119 -7.42 -1.40 -14.89
CA ALA A 119 -8.30 -0.39 -14.34
C ALA A 119 -9.48 -1.05 -13.61
N GLY A 120 -9.71 -0.68 -12.35
CA GLY A 120 -10.73 -1.24 -11.47
C GLY A 120 -10.18 -2.26 -10.47
N ASP A 121 -9.00 -2.81 -10.72
CA ASP A 121 -8.36 -3.80 -9.84
C ASP A 121 -7.98 -3.18 -8.51
N THR A 122 -7.98 -4.02 -7.47
CA THR A 122 -7.61 -3.62 -6.11
C THR A 122 -6.42 -4.44 -5.64
N LEU A 123 -5.34 -3.78 -5.25
CA LEU A 123 -4.21 -4.42 -4.60
C LEU A 123 -4.27 -4.11 -3.11
N ALA A 124 -4.22 -5.13 -2.26
CA ALA A 124 -4.16 -4.98 -0.82
C ALA A 124 -2.84 -5.53 -0.26
N ALA A 125 -2.27 -4.82 0.71
CA ALA A 125 -1.05 -5.21 1.41
C ALA A 125 -1.28 -5.16 2.93
N LEU A 126 -1.23 -6.31 3.60
CA LEU A 126 -1.22 -6.39 5.07
C LEU A 126 0.21 -6.35 5.57
N HIS A 127 0.56 -5.32 6.32
CA HIS A 127 1.78 -5.27 7.11
C HIS A 127 1.58 -5.97 8.45
N ARG A 128 2.52 -6.84 8.81
CA ARG A 128 2.63 -7.44 10.15
C ARG A 128 3.99 -7.07 10.76
N PRO A 129 4.00 -6.33 11.88
CA PRO A 129 5.24 -5.94 12.54
C PRO A 129 6.14 -7.15 12.82
N GLY A 130 7.37 -7.12 12.31
CA GLY A 130 8.36 -8.18 12.50
C GLY A 130 8.25 -9.40 11.56
N GLU A 131 7.17 -9.52 10.78
CA GLU A 131 6.97 -10.63 9.83
C GLU A 131 7.10 -10.20 8.36
N GLY A 132 6.75 -8.94 8.04
CA GLY A 132 6.81 -8.41 6.68
C GLY A 132 5.43 -7.99 6.14
N ALA A 133 5.20 -8.20 4.84
CA ALA A 133 3.95 -7.84 4.18
C ALA A 133 3.40 -8.98 3.32
N VAL A 134 2.08 -9.13 3.30
CA VAL A 134 1.35 -10.08 2.45
C VAL A 134 0.48 -9.30 1.47
N PHE A 135 0.50 -9.70 0.20
CA PHE A 135 -0.19 -9.01 -0.89
C PHE A 135 -1.34 -9.86 -1.46
N TRP A 136 -2.44 -9.19 -1.84
CA TRP A 136 -3.57 -9.77 -2.57
C TRP A 136 -3.97 -8.85 -3.72
N HIS A 137 -4.51 -9.43 -4.78
CA HIS A 137 -5.05 -8.78 -5.98
C HIS A 137 -6.39 -9.41 -6.34
#